data_AF-A0A3Q4GI93-F1
#
_entry.id   AF-A0A3Q4GI93-F1
#
_cell.length_a   1.000
_cell.length_b   1.000
_cell.length_c   1.000
_cell.angle_alpha   90.00
_cell.angle_beta   90.00
_cell.angle_gamma   90.00
#
_symmetry.space_group_name_H-M   'P 1'
#
loop_
_entity.id
_entity.type
_entity.pdbx_description
1 polymer ?
#
loop_
_entity_poly.entity_id
_entity_poly.type
_entity_poly.pdbx_seq_one_letter_code
_entity_poly.pdbx_strand_id
1 'polypeptide(L)'
;MVAFVSGLLIASLYGLMALLLQKQPLWFCAHTTLGLAGLAAFGMGLSVSVRASVMVMLPSMCSHGRNFLLLMFVSLLVSGPLSNTLENTERAASSLLCGAELAANQTQELMQKAATPLFVLDHIREISRNAYAVAGRVQSFIDAMTDSIRHVARALRNVLRFLADIGDICNEKMGTPYRKCRSLFQEARSDCSELLGDFNFLCDIVDGFLPLCNLARFQKMKREFEFNISASLDFDLDANSSQSLHQTSQSIMSEISSELQVFQKLSGPLAYIGLVRAVQYRRRYLHNIKFDNIYITAQFKDLDQRVTSVGGASVLPITRREAKTYITPSFQLTFRERRAVMAGLVSVFRHLIVGGLLVALDFLVFWILDQVHHQVTEDIVARVPVTVAVRVNGSGYASDIYRDVVASFNILQRGNITVISRKCLLEPSEPNRNTCFIL
;
A
#
# COMPACT_ATOMS: atom_id res chain seq x y z
N MET A 1 -6.30 63.99 -3.10
CA MET A 1 -5.08 63.14 -3.17
C MET A 1 -5.33 61.69 -2.78
N VAL A 2 -5.90 61.38 -1.61
CA VAL A 2 -6.10 59.99 -1.14
C VAL A 2 -6.78 59.07 -2.17
N ALA A 3 -7.87 59.54 -2.81
CA ALA A 3 -8.61 58.75 -3.80
C ALA A 3 -7.79 58.43 -5.07
N PHE A 4 -6.95 59.37 -5.51
CA PHE A 4 -6.05 59.18 -6.67
C PHE A 4 -4.98 58.13 -6.37
N VAL A 5 -4.32 58.24 -5.21
CA VAL A 5 -3.31 57.28 -4.74
C VAL A 5 -3.92 55.89 -4.55
N SER A 6 -5.13 55.80 -4.01
CA SER A 6 -5.83 54.51 -3.89
C SER A 6 -6.15 53.87 -5.25
N GLY A 7 -6.52 54.67 -6.25
CA GLY A 7 -6.76 54.17 -7.61
C GLY A 7 -5.48 53.63 -8.27
N LEU A 8 -4.35 54.31 -8.06
CA LEU A 8 -3.04 53.88 -8.53
C LEU A 8 -2.60 52.54 -7.88
N LEU A 9 -2.76 52.42 -6.56
CA LEU A 9 -2.42 51.20 -5.81
C LEU A 9 -3.22 49.98 -6.28
N ILE A 10 -4.54 50.14 -6.46
CA ILE A 10 -5.41 49.04 -6.91
C ILE A 10 -5.01 48.57 -8.32
N ALA A 11 -4.74 49.51 -9.23
CA ALA A 11 -4.32 49.18 -10.59
C ALA A 11 -2.93 48.54 -10.65
N SER A 12 -1.99 49.00 -9.80
CA SER A 12 -0.65 48.41 -9.67
C SER A 12 -0.71 46.99 -9.11
N LEU A 13 -1.52 46.74 -8.08
CA LEU A 13 -1.73 45.41 -7.52
C LEU A 13 -2.38 44.46 -8.54
N TYR A 14 -3.39 44.91 -9.27
CA TYR A 14 -4.01 44.13 -10.35
C TYR A 14 -2.99 43.80 -11.45
N GLY A 15 -2.15 44.77 -11.82
CA GLY A 15 -1.09 44.58 -12.80
C GLY A 15 -0.01 43.59 -12.37
N LEU A 16 0.44 43.68 -11.12
CA LEU A 16 1.39 42.72 -10.54
C LEU A 16 0.82 41.30 -10.54
N MET A 17 -0.46 41.16 -10.16
CA MET A 17 -1.16 39.87 -10.19
C MET A 17 -1.30 39.32 -11.62
N ALA A 18 -1.65 40.14 -12.61
CA ALA A 18 -1.74 39.71 -14.00
C ALA A 18 -0.36 39.25 -14.55
N LEU A 19 0.71 39.95 -14.17
CA LEU A 19 2.08 39.65 -14.60
C LEU A 19 2.61 38.34 -13.97
N LEU A 20 2.28 38.08 -12.70
CA LEU A 20 2.68 36.86 -12.00
C LEU A 20 1.84 35.63 -12.39
N LEU A 21 0.53 35.80 -12.68
CA LEU A 21 -0.39 34.68 -12.87
C LEU A 21 -0.66 34.30 -14.34
N GLN A 22 -0.71 35.26 -15.27
CA GLN A 22 -1.23 34.99 -16.63
C GLN A 22 -0.16 34.66 -17.69
N LYS A 23 1.14 34.59 -17.35
CA LYS A 23 2.26 34.30 -18.29
C LYS A 23 2.12 35.01 -19.67
N GLN A 24 1.63 36.26 -19.66
CA GLN A 24 1.48 37.08 -20.87
C GLN A 24 2.80 37.80 -21.21
N PRO A 25 3.01 38.21 -22.47
CA PRO A 25 4.20 38.97 -22.84
C PRO A 25 4.30 40.28 -22.02
N LEU A 26 5.49 40.56 -21.48
CA LEU A 26 5.75 41.66 -20.56
C LEU A 26 5.26 43.02 -21.08
N TRP A 27 5.43 43.28 -22.38
CA TRP A 27 4.99 44.51 -23.04
C TRP A 27 3.47 44.70 -23.04
N PHE A 28 2.71 43.62 -23.23
CA PHE A 28 1.25 43.67 -23.19
C PHE A 28 0.75 43.95 -21.77
N CYS A 29 1.36 43.32 -20.76
CA CYS A 29 1.08 43.65 -19.35
C CYS A 29 1.43 45.09 -19.01
N ALA A 30 2.59 45.61 -19.44
CA ALA A 30 3.00 46.98 -19.13
C ALA A 30 2.04 48.03 -19.72
N HIS A 31 1.61 47.88 -20.98
CA HIS A 31 0.68 48.83 -21.59
C HIS A 31 -0.74 48.75 -21.00
N THR A 32 -1.25 47.54 -20.78
CA THR A 32 -2.59 47.36 -20.20
C THR A 32 -2.66 47.87 -18.76
N THR A 33 -1.61 47.67 -17.97
CA THR A 33 -1.53 48.16 -16.59
C THR A 33 -1.39 49.67 -16.52
N LEU A 34 -0.58 50.28 -17.39
CA LEU A 34 -0.43 51.74 -17.45
C LEU A 34 -1.74 52.43 -17.87
N GLY A 35 -2.43 51.88 -18.88
CA GLY A 35 -3.74 52.37 -19.31
C GLY A 35 -4.81 52.25 -18.22
N LEU A 36 -4.88 51.08 -17.57
CA LEU A 36 -5.81 50.85 -16.47
C LEU A 36 -5.49 51.74 -15.26
N ALA A 37 -4.21 51.94 -14.94
CA ALA A 37 -3.78 52.80 -13.85
C ALA A 37 -4.16 54.27 -14.10
N GLY A 38 -4.00 54.76 -15.33
CA GLY A 38 -4.47 56.10 -15.71
C GLY A 38 -5.98 56.23 -15.51
N LEU A 39 -6.77 55.34 -16.11
CA LEU A 39 -8.24 55.40 -16.03
C LEU A 39 -8.74 55.25 -14.59
N ALA A 40 -8.16 54.34 -13.79
CA ALA A 40 -8.54 54.13 -12.40
C ALA A 40 -8.12 55.31 -11.51
N ALA A 41 -6.90 55.82 -11.63
CA ALA A 41 -6.40 56.90 -10.79
C ALA A 41 -7.15 58.22 -11.05
N PHE A 42 -7.30 58.60 -12.32
CA PHE A 42 -8.05 59.81 -12.70
C PHE A 42 -9.56 59.64 -12.45
N GLY A 43 -10.13 58.47 -12.75
CA GLY A 43 -11.54 58.17 -12.48
C GLY A 43 -11.88 58.26 -10.99
N MET A 44 -11.04 57.69 -10.13
CA MET A 44 -11.18 57.75 -8.67
C MET A 44 -10.94 59.16 -8.10
N GLY A 45 -10.02 59.91 -8.71
CA GLY A 45 -9.66 61.27 -8.30
C GLY A 45 -10.71 62.31 -8.62
N LEU A 46 -11.31 62.23 -9.82
CA LEU A 46 -12.19 63.26 -10.36
C LEU A 46 -13.68 62.97 -10.20
N SER A 47 -14.10 61.70 -10.16
CA SER A 47 -15.52 61.33 -10.13
C SER A 47 -15.94 60.67 -8.82
N VAL A 48 -16.83 61.34 -8.08
CA VAL A 48 -17.46 60.77 -6.86
C VAL A 48 -18.27 59.52 -7.18
N SER A 49 -18.89 59.46 -8.36
CA SER A 49 -19.68 58.32 -8.83
C SER A 49 -18.82 57.08 -9.08
N VAL A 50 -17.67 57.26 -9.72
CA VAL A 50 -16.70 56.18 -9.96
C VAL A 50 -16.11 55.72 -8.62
N ARG A 51 -15.72 56.68 -7.77
CA ARG A 51 -15.18 56.39 -6.44
C ARG A 51 -16.13 55.54 -5.59
N ALA A 52 -17.41 55.90 -5.53
CA ALA A 52 -18.41 55.14 -4.79
C ALA A 52 -18.60 53.72 -5.36
N SER A 53 -18.62 53.60 -6.70
CA SER A 53 -18.83 52.30 -7.36
C SER A 53 -17.64 51.36 -7.13
N VAL A 54 -16.41 51.86 -7.20
CA VAL A 54 -15.19 51.08 -6.91
C VAL A 54 -15.14 50.66 -5.44
N MET A 55 -15.52 51.54 -4.51
CA MET A 55 -15.55 51.22 -3.07
C MET A 55 -16.59 50.14 -2.72
N VAL A 56 -17.73 50.11 -3.41
CA VAL A 56 -18.73 49.04 -3.26
C VAL A 56 -18.29 47.73 -3.93
N MET A 57 -17.49 47.82 -4.99
CA MET A 57 -16.98 46.65 -5.70
C MET A 57 -15.89 45.91 -4.90
N LEU A 58 -15.04 46.64 -4.17
CA LEU A 58 -13.93 46.07 -3.38
C LEU A 58 -14.35 44.89 -2.47
N PRO A 59 -15.36 45.00 -1.58
CA PRO A 59 -15.81 43.87 -0.75
C PRO A 59 -16.34 42.68 -1.55
N SER A 60 -17.00 42.93 -2.70
CA SER A 60 -17.54 41.86 -3.54
C SER A 60 -16.45 41.05 -4.24
N MET A 61 -15.33 41.70 -4.59
CA MET A 61 -14.13 41.03 -5.07
C MET A 61 -13.46 40.22 -3.96
N CYS A 62 -13.42 40.73 -2.72
CA CYS A 62 -12.90 39.97 -1.57
C CYS A 62 -13.74 38.73 -1.22
N SER A 63 -15.06 38.73 -1.47
CA SER A 63 -15.89 37.54 -1.25
C SER A 63 -15.50 36.36 -2.15
N HIS A 64 -15.14 36.63 -3.40
CA HIS A 64 -14.56 35.66 -4.33
C HIS A 64 -13.08 35.42 -4.04
N GLY A 65 -12.40 36.42 -3.46
CA GLY A 65 -11.04 36.32 -2.94
C GLY A 65 -10.88 35.23 -1.89
N ARG A 66 -11.91 34.93 -1.08
CA ARG A 66 -11.87 33.78 -0.15
C ARG A 66 -11.67 32.45 -0.90
N ASN A 67 -12.42 32.22 -1.97
CA ASN A 67 -12.29 30.99 -2.74
C ASN A 67 -10.93 30.94 -3.46
N PHE A 68 -10.45 32.07 -3.96
CA PHE A 68 -9.11 32.18 -4.53
C PHE A 68 -8.01 31.87 -3.50
N LEU A 69 -8.10 32.41 -2.28
CA LEU A 69 -7.17 32.12 -1.19
C LEU A 69 -7.20 30.64 -0.80
N LEU A 70 -8.39 30.02 -0.76
CA LEU A 70 -8.53 28.59 -0.52
C LEU A 70 -7.90 27.75 -1.65
N LEU A 71 -8.09 28.12 -2.91
CA LEU A 71 -7.46 27.45 -4.05
C LEU A 71 -5.93 27.57 -4.00
N MET A 72 -5.39 28.75 -3.66
CA MET A 72 -3.95 28.95 -3.48
C MET A 72 -3.41 28.13 -2.31
N PHE A 73 -4.13 28.07 -1.20
CA PHE A 73 -3.77 27.25 -0.04
C PHE A 73 -3.73 25.76 -0.37
N VAL A 74 -4.76 25.25 -1.06
CA VAL A 74 -4.81 23.84 -1.51
C VAL A 74 -3.67 23.56 -2.51
N SER A 75 -3.39 24.47 -3.45
CA SER A 75 -2.29 24.32 -4.40
C SER A 75 -0.93 24.24 -3.71
N LEU A 76 -0.69 25.05 -2.67
CA LEU A 76 0.51 24.99 -1.84
C LEU A 76 0.63 23.68 -1.05
N LEU A 77 -0.48 23.17 -0.51
CA LEU A 77 -0.50 21.88 0.18
C LEU A 77 -0.16 20.72 -0.76
N VAL A 78 -0.74 20.73 -1.97
CA VAL A 78 -0.51 19.67 -2.95
C VAL A 78 0.90 19.71 -3.51
N SER A 79 1.40 20.89 -3.87
CA SER A 79 2.75 21.05 -4.43
C SER A 79 3.86 20.97 -3.39
N GLY A 80 3.53 20.99 -2.09
CA GLY A 80 4.47 20.92 -0.99
C GLY A 80 4.35 19.60 -0.22
N PRO A 81 3.79 19.62 1.01
CA PRO A 81 3.83 18.48 1.92
C PRO A 81 3.16 17.23 1.34
N LEU A 82 2.05 17.36 0.61
CA LEU A 82 1.36 16.18 0.07
C LEU A 82 2.20 15.47 -1.00
N SER A 83 2.75 16.21 -1.96
CA SER A 83 3.62 15.63 -2.99
C SER A 83 4.86 14.98 -2.36
N ASN A 84 5.45 15.64 -1.36
CA ASN A 84 6.64 15.11 -0.68
C ASN A 84 6.34 13.82 0.11
N THR A 85 5.23 13.80 0.86
CA THR A 85 4.79 12.61 1.57
C THR A 85 4.53 11.46 0.60
N LEU A 86 3.87 11.73 -0.52
CA LEU A 86 3.61 10.72 -1.55
C LEU A 86 4.90 10.19 -2.16
N GLU A 87 5.84 11.06 -2.52
CA GLU A 87 7.14 10.66 -3.04
C GLU A 87 7.93 9.80 -2.03
N ASN A 88 7.94 10.21 -0.76
CA ASN A 88 8.55 9.43 0.33
C ASN A 88 7.91 8.05 0.51
N THR A 89 6.58 7.97 0.42
CA THR A 89 5.87 6.68 0.49
C THR A 89 6.15 5.80 -0.73
N GLU A 90 6.29 6.37 -1.93
CA GLU A 90 6.59 5.64 -3.16
C GLU A 90 8.01 5.09 -3.13
N ARG A 91 8.99 5.89 -2.72
CA ARG A 91 10.37 5.43 -2.57
C ARG A 91 10.46 4.35 -1.48
N ALA A 92 9.71 4.48 -0.38
CA ALA A 92 9.65 3.46 0.67
C ALA A 92 9.05 2.15 0.16
N ALA A 93 7.94 2.21 -0.57
CA ALA A 93 7.34 1.03 -1.21
C ALA A 93 8.31 0.35 -2.19
N SER A 94 9.00 1.13 -3.01
CA SER A 94 10.00 0.63 -3.97
C SER A 94 11.19 -0.04 -3.28
N SER A 95 11.68 0.54 -2.18
CA SER A 95 12.73 -0.03 -1.34
C SER A 95 12.30 -1.35 -0.69
N LEU A 96 11.07 -1.43 -0.18
CA LEU A 96 10.49 -2.65 0.37
C LEU A 96 10.35 -3.75 -0.70
N LEU A 97 9.88 -3.41 -1.90
CA LEU A 97 9.78 -4.35 -3.02
C LEU A 97 11.16 -4.87 -3.45
N CYS A 98 12.15 -4.00 -3.59
CA CYS A 98 13.54 -4.38 -3.86
C CYS A 98 14.09 -5.32 -2.77
N GLY A 99 13.83 -5.01 -1.49
CA GLY A 99 14.24 -5.86 -0.37
C GLY A 99 13.57 -7.24 -0.40
N ALA A 100 12.29 -7.29 -0.74
CA ALA A 100 11.52 -8.53 -0.85
C ALA A 100 12.00 -9.39 -2.03
N GLU A 101 12.23 -8.80 -3.21
CA GLU A 101 12.79 -9.49 -4.38
C GLU A 101 14.20 -10.02 -4.10
N LEU A 102 15.04 -9.22 -3.43
CA LEU A 102 16.38 -9.64 -3.06
C LEU A 102 16.34 -10.82 -2.07
N ALA A 103 15.48 -10.75 -1.05
CA ALA A 103 15.29 -11.82 -0.09
C ALA A 103 14.75 -13.09 -0.77
N ALA A 104 13.80 -12.97 -1.71
CA ALA A 104 13.28 -14.09 -2.48
C ALA A 104 14.38 -14.76 -3.33
N ASN A 105 15.16 -13.98 -4.08
CA ASN A 105 16.27 -14.50 -4.89
C ASN A 105 17.35 -15.17 -4.03
N GLN A 106 17.72 -14.57 -2.89
CA GLN A 106 18.70 -15.16 -1.97
C GLN A 106 18.18 -16.44 -1.30
N THR A 107 16.91 -16.48 -0.89
CA THR A 107 16.31 -17.69 -0.31
C THR A 107 16.21 -18.81 -1.34
N GLN A 108 15.89 -18.51 -2.60
CA GLN A 108 15.90 -19.50 -3.68
C GLN A 108 17.32 -20.04 -3.93
N GLU A 109 18.34 -19.17 -3.97
CA GLU A 109 19.73 -19.60 -4.14
C GLU A 109 20.20 -20.49 -2.98
N LEU A 110 19.88 -20.14 -1.74
CA LEU A 110 20.19 -20.93 -0.55
C LEU A 110 19.46 -22.27 -0.55
N MET A 111 18.18 -22.30 -0.93
CA MET A 111 17.40 -23.53 -1.04
C MET A 111 17.94 -24.44 -2.14
N GLN A 112 18.38 -23.88 -3.28
CA GLN A 112 19.00 -24.67 -4.35
C GLN A 112 20.33 -25.26 -3.88
N LYS A 113 21.15 -24.49 -3.16
CA LYS A 113 22.39 -24.98 -2.50
C LYS A 113 22.13 -25.94 -1.33
N ALA A 114 20.95 -25.90 -0.72
CA ALA A 114 20.51 -26.86 0.31
C ALA A 114 19.96 -28.15 -0.29
N ALA A 115 19.36 -28.07 -1.48
CA ALA A 115 18.85 -29.22 -2.21
C ALA A 115 19.96 -29.99 -2.94
N THR A 116 21.10 -29.38 -3.28
CA THR A 116 22.23 -30.09 -3.88
C THR A 116 22.68 -31.32 -3.09
N PRO A 117 22.84 -31.32 -1.74
CA PRO A 117 23.14 -32.55 -1.00
C PRO A 117 21.98 -33.57 -1.00
N LEU A 118 20.73 -33.16 -1.24
CA LEU A 118 19.60 -34.09 -1.45
C LEU A 118 19.63 -34.73 -2.85
N PHE A 119 20.03 -33.98 -3.88
CA PHE A 119 20.28 -34.54 -5.22
C PHE A 119 21.59 -35.36 -5.29
N VAL A 120 22.48 -35.23 -4.30
CA VAL A 120 23.66 -36.09 -4.08
C VAL A 120 23.29 -37.48 -3.55
N LEU A 121 21.99 -37.82 -3.40
CA LEU A 121 21.58 -39.23 -3.36
C LEU A 121 22.00 -40.01 -4.63
N ASP A 122 22.20 -39.34 -5.78
CA ASP A 122 22.79 -39.97 -6.97
C ASP A 122 24.29 -40.26 -6.82
N HIS A 123 25.01 -39.56 -5.93
CA HIS A 123 26.44 -39.75 -5.68
C HIS A 123 26.76 -40.85 -4.65
N ILE A 124 25.74 -41.48 -4.03
CA ILE A 124 25.89 -42.78 -3.33
C ILE A 124 26.45 -43.86 -4.28
N ARG A 125 26.37 -43.62 -5.60
CA ARG A 125 26.96 -44.49 -6.62
C ARG A 125 28.49 -44.56 -6.57
N GLU A 126 29.17 -43.59 -5.95
CA GLU A 126 30.64 -43.57 -5.86
C GLU A 126 31.21 -44.27 -4.60
N ILE A 127 30.38 -44.45 -3.56
CA ILE A 127 30.70 -45.29 -2.39
C ILE A 127 30.85 -46.78 -2.79
N SER A 128 30.34 -47.16 -3.97
CA SER A 128 30.46 -48.52 -4.52
C SER A 128 31.91 -48.98 -4.74
N ARG A 129 32.89 -48.08 -4.88
CA ARG A 129 34.26 -48.48 -5.21
C ARG A 129 35.02 -49.16 -4.08
N ASN A 130 34.81 -48.74 -2.82
CA ASN A 130 35.39 -49.41 -1.64
C ASN A 130 34.52 -50.57 -1.12
N ALA A 131 33.24 -50.60 -1.50
CA ALA A 131 32.38 -51.75 -1.27
C ALA A 131 32.87 -53.01 -2.01
N TYR A 132 33.58 -52.88 -3.15
CA TYR A 132 34.14 -54.04 -3.86
C TYR A 132 35.25 -54.77 -3.08
N ALA A 133 36.06 -54.08 -2.29
CA ALA A 133 37.12 -54.71 -1.49
C ALA A 133 36.56 -55.45 -0.26
N VAL A 134 35.49 -54.92 0.33
CA VAL A 134 34.72 -55.58 1.40
C VAL A 134 33.89 -56.72 0.81
N ALA A 135 33.26 -56.51 -0.34
CA ALA A 135 32.56 -57.54 -1.09
C ALA A 135 33.50 -58.69 -1.42
N GLY A 136 34.75 -58.45 -1.85
CA GLY A 136 35.71 -59.52 -2.12
C GLY A 136 36.05 -60.41 -0.92
N ARG A 137 36.19 -59.83 0.29
CA ARG A 137 36.43 -60.60 1.53
C ARG A 137 35.17 -61.31 2.02
N VAL A 138 34.01 -60.66 1.88
CA VAL A 138 32.70 -61.25 2.15
C VAL A 138 32.40 -62.36 1.13
N GLN A 139 32.78 -62.21 -0.14
CA GLN A 139 32.66 -63.20 -1.21
C GLN A 139 33.53 -64.41 -0.92
N SER A 140 34.79 -64.23 -0.50
CA SER A 140 35.69 -65.34 -0.19
C SER A 140 35.20 -66.16 1.01
N PHE A 141 34.67 -65.48 2.04
CA PHE A 141 34.02 -66.14 3.16
C PHE A 141 32.71 -66.84 2.73
N ILE A 142 31.89 -66.17 1.92
CA ILE A 142 30.67 -66.74 1.34
C ILE A 142 30.99 -67.92 0.42
N ASP A 143 32.08 -67.92 -0.34
CA ASP A 143 32.47 -68.99 -1.27
C ASP A 143 32.96 -70.22 -0.50
N ALA A 144 33.73 -70.04 0.57
CA ALA A 144 34.13 -71.13 1.47
C ALA A 144 32.91 -71.74 2.19
N MET A 145 31.96 -70.90 2.61
CA MET A 145 30.70 -71.33 3.18
C MET A 145 29.81 -72.02 2.12
N THR A 146 29.80 -71.49 0.89
CA THR A 146 29.05 -72.03 -0.25
C THR A 146 29.64 -73.36 -0.71
N ASP A 147 30.94 -73.61 -0.60
CA ASP A 147 31.53 -74.91 -0.92
C ASP A 147 31.13 -75.99 0.09
N SER A 148 31.12 -75.68 1.38
CA SER A 148 30.56 -76.57 2.41
C SER A 148 29.06 -76.80 2.19
N ILE A 149 28.32 -75.75 1.85
CA ILE A 149 26.90 -75.83 1.51
C ILE A 149 26.69 -76.59 0.18
N ARG A 150 27.61 -76.54 -0.80
CA ARG A 150 27.52 -77.29 -2.08
C ARG A 150 27.66 -78.79 -1.86
N HIS A 151 28.40 -79.23 -0.86
CA HIS A 151 28.45 -80.64 -0.46
C HIS A 151 27.12 -81.11 0.15
N VAL A 152 26.54 -80.30 1.03
CA VAL A 152 25.22 -80.55 1.65
C VAL A 152 24.09 -80.42 0.61
N ALA A 153 24.18 -79.45 -0.30
CA ALA A 153 23.23 -79.18 -1.37
C ALA A 153 23.29 -80.22 -2.49
N ARG A 154 24.42 -80.92 -2.70
CA ARG A 154 24.49 -82.08 -3.62
C ARG A 154 23.71 -83.27 -3.07
N ALA A 155 23.81 -83.55 -1.77
CA ALA A 155 22.98 -84.56 -1.11
C ALA A 155 21.49 -84.15 -1.12
N LEU A 156 21.18 -82.91 -0.76
CA LEU A 156 19.82 -82.36 -0.79
C LEU A 156 19.24 -82.25 -2.22
N ARG A 157 20.04 -81.97 -3.27
CA ARG A 157 19.57 -81.93 -4.67
C ARG A 157 19.14 -83.30 -5.18
N ASN A 158 19.73 -84.38 -4.68
CA ASN A 158 19.32 -85.74 -5.05
C ASN A 158 18.00 -86.11 -4.36
N VAL A 159 17.80 -85.64 -3.12
CA VAL A 159 16.53 -85.78 -2.39
C VAL A 159 15.43 -84.86 -2.95
N LEU A 160 15.78 -83.64 -3.36
CA LEU A 160 14.84 -82.66 -3.93
C LEU A 160 14.42 -82.97 -5.36
N ARG A 161 15.29 -83.60 -6.18
CA ARG A 161 14.87 -84.10 -7.50
C ARG A 161 13.81 -85.20 -7.36
N PHE A 162 14.02 -86.09 -6.39
CA PHE A 162 13.03 -87.13 -6.06
C PHE A 162 11.70 -86.53 -5.55
N LEU A 163 11.76 -85.46 -4.74
CA LEU A 163 10.55 -84.79 -4.24
C LEU A 163 9.86 -83.87 -5.26
N ALA A 164 10.59 -83.26 -6.20
CA ALA A 164 10.03 -82.42 -7.24
C ALA A 164 9.25 -83.24 -8.29
N ASP A 165 9.77 -84.42 -8.67
CA ASP A 165 9.04 -85.37 -9.51
C ASP A 165 7.72 -85.82 -8.87
N ILE A 166 7.71 -86.01 -7.54
CA ILE A 166 6.50 -86.31 -6.77
C ILE A 166 5.56 -85.08 -6.70
N GLY A 167 6.13 -83.87 -6.62
CA GLY A 167 5.40 -82.60 -6.53
C GLY A 167 4.67 -82.19 -7.81
N ASP A 168 5.25 -82.46 -8.97
CA ASP A 168 4.61 -82.17 -10.27
C ASP A 168 3.43 -83.11 -10.53
N ILE A 169 3.56 -84.40 -10.18
CA ILE A 169 2.45 -85.38 -10.19
C ILE A 169 1.33 -84.95 -9.23
N CYS A 170 1.69 -84.36 -8.09
CA CYS A 170 0.73 -83.93 -7.08
C CYS A 170 -0.01 -82.64 -7.49
N ASN A 171 0.68 -81.67 -8.08
CA ASN A 171 0.08 -80.40 -8.55
C ASN A 171 -0.88 -80.59 -9.72
N GLU A 172 -0.64 -81.58 -10.59
CA GLU A 172 -1.57 -81.97 -11.65
C GLU A 172 -2.87 -82.57 -11.08
N LYS A 173 -2.81 -83.26 -9.93
CA LYS A 173 -4.00 -83.78 -9.24
C LYS A 173 -4.66 -82.83 -8.24
N MET A 174 -3.94 -81.83 -7.68
CA MET A 174 -4.40 -81.05 -6.50
C MET A 174 -4.61 -79.53 -6.71
N GLY A 175 -4.10 -78.91 -7.79
CA GLY A 175 -4.32 -77.49 -8.14
C GLY A 175 -3.47 -76.45 -7.39
N THR A 176 -3.48 -75.18 -7.85
CA THR A 176 -2.54 -74.12 -7.35
C THR A 176 -2.88 -73.57 -5.96
N PRO A 177 -1.88 -73.12 -5.15
CA PRO A 177 -2.07 -72.75 -3.75
C PRO A 177 -3.11 -71.64 -3.48
N TYR A 178 -3.19 -70.63 -4.35
CA TYR A 178 -4.19 -69.57 -4.22
C TYR A 178 -5.61 -70.09 -4.46
N ARG A 179 -5.80 -70.97 -5.45
CA ARG A 179 -7.10 -71.60 -5.72
C ARG A 179 -7.48 -72.57 -4.60
N LYS A 180 -6.54 -73.37 -4.11
CA LYS A 180 -6.79 -74.31 -3.03
C LYS A 180 -7.09 -73.61 -1.71
N CYS A 181 -6.38 -72.52 -1.38
CA CYS A 181 -6.69 -71.67 -0.23
C CYS A 181 -8.14 -71.18 -0.30
N ARG A 182 -8.53 -70.59 -1.43
CA ARG A 182 -9.88 -70.06 -1.60
C ARG A 182 -10.94 -71.16 -1.60
N SER A 183 -10.68 -72.31 -2.24
CA SER A 183 -11.65 -73.41 -2.26
C SER A 183 -11.88 -73.98 -0.87
N LEU A 184 -10.83 -74.16 -0.07
CA LEU A 184 -10.93 -74.69 1.30
C LEU A 184 -11.74 -73.78 2.22
N PHE A 185 -11.54 -72.46 2.15
CA PHE A 185 -12.33 -71.53 2.96
C PHE A 185 -13.80 -71.47 2.52
N GLN A 186 -14.08 -71.60 1.22
CA GLN A 186 -15.45 -71.64 0.71
C GLN A 186 -16.17 -72.96 1.06
N GLU A 187 -15.44 -74.07 1.03
CA GLU A 187 -15.95 -75.39 1.41
C GLU A 187 -16.25 -75.46 2.91
N ALA A 188 -15.31 -75.01 3.76
CA ALA A 188 -15.53 -74.93 5.21
C ALA A 188 -16.73 -74.04 5.60
N ARG A 189 -16.99 -72.99 4.84
CA ARG A 189 -18.19 -72.16 5.02
C ARG A 189 -19.47 -72.91 4.68
N SER A 190 -19.46 -73.62 3.55
CA SER A 190 -20.61 -74.41 3.10
C SER A 190 -20.96 -75.47 4.14
N ASP A 191 -19.96 -76.21 4.63
CA ASP A 191 -20.13 -77.25 5.65
C ASP A 191 -20.63 -76.67 6.97
N CYS A 192 -20.10 -75.51 7.39
CA CYS A 192 -20.58 -74.80 8.57
C CYS A 192 -22.06 -74.43 8.43
N SER A 193 -22.47 -73.93 7.26
CA SER A 193 -23.85 -73.56 6.97
C SER A 193 -24.78 -74.78 6.87
N GLU A 194 -24.26 -75.96 6.56
CA GLU A 194 -25.07 -77.17 6.54
C GLU A 194 -25.29 -77.71 7.96
N LEU A 195 -24.28 -77.63 8.82
CA LEU A 195 -24.33 -78.14 10.20
C LEU A 195 -25.13 -77.26 11.18
N LEU A 196 -25.09 -75.94 11.03
CA LEU A 196 -25.71 -75.01 11.99
C LEU A 196 -27.15 -74.61 11.67
N GLY A 197 -27.68 -75.01 10.50
CA GLY A 197 -29.08 -74.82 10.10
C GLY A 197 -29.59 -73.39 10.31
N ASP A 198 -30.55 -73.19 11.23
CA ASP A 198 -31.15 -71.87 11.45
C ASP A 198 -30.18 -70.82 12.03
N PHE A 199 -29.01 -71.24 12.55
CA PHE A 199 -27.98 -70.36 13.11
C PHE A 199 -26.80 -70.08 12.13
N ASN A 200 -26.99 -70.31 10.83
CA ASN A 200 -25.95 -70.18 9.80
C ASN A 200 -25.27 -68.82 9.69
N PHE A 201 -25.91 -67.76 10.21
CA PHE A 201 -25.29 -66.44 10.28
C PHE A 201 -23.96 -66.44 11.07
N LEU A 202 -23.73 -67.41 11.96
CA LEU A 202 -22.46 -67.55 12.67
C LEU A 202 -21.30 -67.96 11.74
N CYS A 203 -21.59 -68.60 10.60
CA CYS A 203 -20.60 -69.02 9.62
C CYS A 203 -20.10 -67.87 8.73
N ASP A 204 -20.78 -66.72 8.77
CA ASP A 204 -20.36 -65.46 8.12
C ASP A 204 -18.95 -65.04 8.51
N ILE A 205 -18.50 -65.44 9.70
CA ILE A 205 -17.15 -65.15 10.18
C ILE A 205 -16.05 -65.75 9.29
N VAL A 206 -16.32 -66.87 8.59
CA VAL A 206 -15.34 -67.56 7.73
C VAL A 206 -15.05 -66.75 6.44
N ASP A 207 -16.06 -66.08 5.88
CA ASP A 207 -15.88 -65.17 4.75
C ASP A 207 -15.03 -63.96 5.11
N GLY A 208 -15.04 -63.57 6.39
CA GLY A 208 -14.17 -62.53 6.92
C GLY A 208 -12.68 -62.83 6.73
N PHE A 209 -12.29 -64.11 6.65
CA PHE A 209 -10.88 -64.53 6.51
C PHE A 209 -10.45 -64.82 5.06
N LEU A 210 -11.37 -64.93 4.10
CA LEU A 210 -11.06 -65.13 2.68
C LEU A 210 -10.02 -64.16 2.08
N PRO A 211 -9.99 -62.86 2.46
CA PRO A 211 -9.02 -61.89 1.93
C PRO A 211 -7.56 -62.24 2.25
N LEU A 212 -7.28 -63.03 3.29
CA LEU A 212 -5.92 -63.45 3.66
C LEU A 212 -5.25 -64.28 2.57
N CYS A 213 -6.01 -64.99 1.72
CA CYS A 213 -5.45 -65.71 0.57
C CYS A 213 -4.75 -64.75 -0.43
N ASN A 214 -5.00 -63.43 -0.38
CA ASN A 214 -4.28 -62.44 -1.20
C ASN A 214 -2.85 -62.14 -0.72
N LEU A 215 -2.45 -62.52 0.49
CA LEU A 215 -1.05 -62.44 0.92
C LEU A 215 -0.13 -63.31 0.04
N ALA A 216 -0.68 -64.34 -0.61
CA ALA A 216 0.01 -65.10 -1.65
C ALA A 216 0.26 -64.31 -2.96
N ARG A 217 -0.14 -63.02 -3.05
CA ARG A 217 0.07 -62.09 -4.18
C ARG A 217 1.03 -60.92 -3.85
N PHE A 218 2.11 -61.18 -3.11
CA PHE A 218 3.06 -60.23 -2.51
C PHE A 218 3.77 -59.19 -3.43
N GLN A 219 3.53 -59.16 -4.76
CA GLN A 219 4.23 -58.26 -5.69
C GLN A 219 3.70 -56.82 -5.74
N LYS A 220 2.49 -56.54 -5.22
CA LYS A 220 1.86 -55.20 -5.31
C LYS A 220 2.47 -54.18 -4.33
N MET A 221 3.00 -54.64 -3.20
CA MET A 221 3.56 -53.82 -2.11
C MET A 221 4.85 -53.06 -2.49
N LYS A 222 5.52 -53.45 -3.59
CA LYS A 222 6.79 -52.86 -4.01
C LYS A 222 6.64 -51.52 -4.74
N ARG A 223 5.43 -51.16 -5.21
CA ARG A 223 5.19 -49.91 -5.97
C ARG A 223 4.79 -48.70 -5.10
N GLU A 224 4.37 -48.91 -3.85
CA GLU A 224 4.05 -47.81 -2.93
C GLU A 224 5.29 -47.05 -2.40
N PHE A 225 6.51 -47.56 -2.61
CA PHE A 225 7.73 -47.00 -2.02
C PHE A 225 8.47 -45.96 -2.89
N GLU A 226 7.95 -45.57 -4.06
CA GLU A 226 8.54 -44.48 -4.85
C GLU A 226 7.90 -43.13 -4.47
N PHE A 227 8.51 -42.42 -3.52
CA PHE A 227 8.14 -41.03 -3.21
C PHE A 227 8.91 -40.07 -4.13
N ASN A 228 8.22 -39.48 -5.10
CA ASN A 228 8.74 -38.37 -5.89
C ASN A 228 8.45 -37.06 -5.13
N ILE A 229 9.49 -36.42 -4.58
CA ILE A 229 9.36 -35.16 -3.85
C ILE A 229 9.73 -34.01 -4.79
N SER A 230 8.74 -33.22 -5.18
CA SER A 230 8.95 -31.91 -5.80
C SER A 230 8.57 -30.82 -4.81
N ALA A 231 9.56 -30.06 -4.32
CA ALA A 231 9.32 -28.89 -3.49
C ALA A 231 9.29 -27.63 -4.38
N SER A 232 8.15 -26.95 -4.44
CA SER A 232 8.00 -25.62 -5.02
C SER A 232 7.58 -24.64 -3.92
N LEU A 233 8.38 -23.60 -3.69
CA LEU A 233 8.06 -22.49 -2.80
C LEU A 233 7.44 -21.38 -3.65
N ASP A 234 6.19 -21.04 -3.36
CA ASP A 234 5.50 -19.90 -3.98
C ASP A 234 5.70 -18.67 -3.08
N PHE A 235 6.27 -17.61 -3.63
CA PHE A 235 6.40 -16.32 -2.95
C PHE A 235 5.39 -15.34 -3.58
N ASP A 236 4.32 -15.04 -2.85
CA ASP A 236 3.30 -14.09 -3.29
C ASP A 236 3.80 -12.67 -2.98
N LEU A 237 4.30 -11.97 -4.01
CA LEU A 237 4.76 -10.58 -3.91
C LEU A 237 3.80 -9.67 -4.67
N ASP A 238 2.94 -8.96 -3.94
CA ASP A 238 2.02 -7.95 -4.48
C ASP A 238 2.77 -6.66 -4.87
N ALA A 239 3.41 -6.68 -6.05
CA ALA A 239 4.27 -5.60 -6.55
C ALA A 239 3.53 -4.37 -7.12
N ASN A 240 2.20 -4.27 -6.97
CA ASN A 240 1.39 -3.27 -7.69
C ASN A 240 0.92 -2.06 -6.86
N SER A 241 1.37 -1.92 -5.61
CA SER A 241 0.93 -0.84 -4.71
C SER A 241 1.43 0.55 -5.10
N SER A 242 2.62 0.66 -5.71
CA SER A 242 3.26 1.93 -6.09
C SER A 242 2.52 2.70 -7.20
N GLN A 243 1.93 2.01 -8.19
CA GLN A 243 1.22 2.66 -9.31
C GLN A 243 -0.04 3.43 -8.86
N SER A 244 -0.71 2.96 -7.80
CA SER A 244 -1.95 3.57 -7.31
C SER A 244 -1.75 4.96 -6.70
N LEU A 245 -0.63 5.18 -6.00
CA LEU A 245 -0.31 6.45 -5.33
C LEU A 245 0.12 7.53 -6.33
N HIS A 246 0.92 7.15 -7.33
CA HIS A 246 1.35 8.07 -8.38
C HIS A 246 0.16 8.55 -9.24
N GLN A 247 -0.81 7.68 -9.52
CA GLN A 247 -2.04 8.04 -10.23
C GLN A 247 -2.93 8.99 -9.41
N THR A 248 -2.98 8.81 -8.09
CA THR A 248 -3.75 9.67 -7.17
C THR A 248 -3.15 11.07 -7.04
N SER A 249 -1.81 11.20 -7.03
CA SER A 249 -1.14 12.51 -7.01
C SER A 249 -1.42 13.31 -8.29
N GLN A 250 -1.32 12.66 -9.45
CA GLN A 250 -1.52 13.30 -10.75
C GLN A 250 -2.96 13.76 -10.96
N SER A 251 -3.94 12.98 -10.50
CA SER A 251 -5.36 13.38 -10.60
C SER A 251 -5.63 14.65 -9.80
N ILE A 252 -5.15 14.74 -8.56
CA ILE A 252 -5.30 15.92 -7.69
C ILE A 252 -4.65 17.16 -8.32
N MET A 253 -3.42 17.03 -8.84
CA MET A 253 -2.71 18.16 -9.46
C MET A 253 -3.40 18.64 -10.74
N SER A 254 -3.94 17.72 -11.55
CA SER A 254 -4.67 18.07 -12.76
C SER A 254 -5.96 18.82 -12.46
N GLU A 255 -6.68 18.42 -11.42
CA GLU A 255 -7.93 19.05 -11.00
C GLU A 255 -7.68 20.49 -10.50
N ILE A 256 -6.66 20.70 -9.66
CA ILE A 256 -6.28 22.04 -9.18
C ILE A 256 -5.85 22.96 -10.33
N SER A 257 -5.07 22.42 -11.27
CA SER A 257 -4.64 23.19 -12.44
C SER A 257 -5.82 23.62 -13.32
N SER A 258 -6.85 22.78 -13.42
CA SER A 258 -8.07 23.07 -14.19
C SER A 258 -8.89 24.18 -13.52
N GLU A 259 -9.09 24.11 -12.20
CA GLU A 259 -9.79 25.13 -11.40
C GLU A 259 -9.07 26.49 -11.46
N LEU A 260 -7.74 26.48 -11.40
CA LEU A 260 -6.94 27.69 -11.51
C LEU A 260 -7.05 28.32 -12.92
N GLN A 261 -7.04 27.51 -13.98
CA GLN A 261 -7.25 27.98 -15.35
C GLN A 261 -8.66 28.54 -15.57
N VAL A 262 -9.68 27.91 -14.99
CA VAL A 262 -11.06 28.42 -15.00
C VAL A 262 -11.10 29.77 -14.32
N PHE A 263 -10.52 29.90 -13.13
CA PHE A 263 -10.45 31.18 -12.40
C PHE A 263 -9.73 32.27 -13.21
N GLN A 264 -8.60 31.93 -13.84
CA GLN A 264 -7.85 32.87 -14.69
C GLN A 264 -8.66 33.33 -15.90
N LYS A 265 -9.38 32.42 -16.59
CA LYS A 265 -10.24 32.77 -17.73
C LYS A 265 -11.49 33.55 -17.30
N LEU A 266 -12.06 33.25 -16.14
CA LEU A 266 -13.29 33.90 -15.64
C LEU A 266 -13.02 35.22 -14.89
N SER A 267 -11.77 35.51 -14.52
CA SER A 267 -11.39 36.70 -13.74
C SER A 267 -11.82 38.02 -14.38
N GLY A 268 -11.63 38.19 -15.69
CA GLY A 268 -12.05 39.36 -16.44
C GLY A 268 -13.58 39.54 -16.48
N PRO A 269 -14.35 38.52 -16.92
CA PRO A 269 -15.82 38.55 -16.87
C PRO A 269 -16.39 38.77 -15.47
N LEU A 270 -15.83 38.15 -14.43
CA LEU A 270 -16.24 38.34 -13.03
C LEU A 270 -16.02 39.78 -12.55
N ALA A 271 -14.89 40.38 -12.92
CA ALA A 271 -14.63 41.79 -12.61
C ALA A 271 -15.65 42.71 -13.31
N TYR A 272 -15.99 42.45 -14.57
CA TYR A 272 -17.01 43.21 -15.29
C TYR A 272 -18.40 43.08 -14.65
N ILE A 273 -18.80 41.84 -14.29
CA ILE A 273 -20.06 41.58 -13.58
C ILE A 273 -20.09 42.32 -12.23
N GLY A 274 -18.96 42.32 -11.51
CA GLY A 274 -18.80 43.08 -10.26
C GLY A 274 -19.02 44.57 -10.45
N LEU A 275 -18.45 45.17 -11.51
CA LEU A 275 -18.63 46.58 -11.84
C LEU A 275 -20.08 46.91 -12.18
N VAL A 276 -20.73 46.08 -13.02
CA VAL A 276 -22.15 46.25 -13.39
C VAL A 276 -23.03 46.18 -12.14
N ARG A 277 -22.78 45.21 -11.25
CA ARG A 277 -23.51 45.11 -9.96
C ARG A 277 -23.30 46.33 -9.08
N ALA A 278 -22.07 46.85 -8.99
CA ALA A 278 -21.77 48.04 -8.19
C ALA A 278 -22.50 49.29 -8.72
N VAL A 279 -22.52 49.48 -10.04
CA VAL A 279 -23.26 50.57 -10.69
C VAL A 279 -24.77 50.42 -10.49
N GLN A 280 -25.32 49.21 -10.64
CA GLN A 280 -26.73 48.92 -10.38
C GLN A 280 -27.12 49.11 -8.92
N TYR A 281 -26.24 48.74 -7.99
CA TYR A 281 -26.42 48.96 -6.56
C TYR A 281 -26.51 50.44 -6.26
N ARG A 282 -25.53 51.22 -6.73
CA ARG A 282 -25.52 52.68 -6.57
C ARG A 282 -26.76 53.32 -7.18
N ARG A 283 -27.18 52.89 -8.38
CA ARG A 283 -28.38 53.42 -9.04
C ARG A 283 -29.63 53.18 -8.18
N ARG A 284 -29.80 51.96 -7.64
CA ARG A 284 -30.90 51.62 -6.73
C ARG A 284 -30.83 52.39 -5.42
N TYR A 285 -29.64 52.52 -4.83
CA TYR A 285 -29.41 53.28 -3.59
C TYR A 285 -29.83 54.75 -3.73
N LEU A 286 -29.56 55.36 -4.88
CA LEU A 286 -29.92 56.77 -5.14
C LEU A 286 -31.39 56.97 -5.54
N HIS A 287 -32.00 56.01 -6.25
CA HIS A 287 -33.37 56.17 -6.77
C HIS A 287 -34.45 55.58 -5.86
N ASN A 288 -34.11 54.63 -4.98
CA ASN A 288 -35.06 53.96 -4.12
C ASN A 288 -34.75 54.25 -2.64
N ILE A 289 -35.56 55.10 -2.02
CA ILE A 289 -35.41 55.49 -0.62
C ILE A 289 -35.53 54.27 0.33
N LYS A 290 -36.25 53.21 -0.05
CA LYS A 290 -36.37 51.99 0.78
C LYS A 290 -35.18 51.03 0.63
N PHE A 291 -34.25 51.29 -0.28
CA PHE A 291 -33.15 50.39 -0.60
C PHE A 291 -31.89 50.75 0.20
N ASP A 292 -31.59 49.98 1.26
CA ASP A 292 -30.39 50.08 2.13
C ASP A 292 -30.04 51.49 2.65
N ASN A 293 -30.97 52.46 2.57
CA ASN A 293 -30.81 53.82 3.08
C ASN A 293 -31.16 53.87 4.58
N ILE A 294 -30.49 53.04 5.39
CA ILE A 294 -30.73 52.94 6.84
C ILE A 294 -29.73 53.72 7.68
N TYR A 295 -28.78 54.42 7.05
CA TYR A 295 -27.64 55.03 7.73
C TYR A 295 -27.85 56.52 8.05
N ILE A 296 -27.64 56.89 9.31
CA ILE A 296 -27.63 58.29 9.75
C ILE A 296 -26.21 58.84 9.63
N THR A 297 -25.90 59.47 8.51
CA THR A 297 -24.56 60.02 8.23
C THR A 297 -24.35 61.38 8.90
N ALA A 298 -23.08 61.83 8.99
CA ALA A 298 -22.76 63.17 9.48
C ALA A 298 -23.41 64.28 8.63
N GLN A 299 -23.52 64.07 7.32
CA GLN A 299 -24.19 64.98 6.39
C GLN A 299 -25.70 65.08 6.68
N PHE A 300 -26.34 63.97 7.05
CA PHE A 300 -27.74 63.96 7.45
C PHE A 300 -27.95 64.76 8.75
N LYS A 301 -27.06 64.61 9.73
CA LYS A 301 -27.12 65.39 10.99
C LYS A 301 -26.96 66.89 10.76
N ASP A 302 -26.04 67.28 9.89
CA ASP A 302 -25.81 68.68 9.50
C ASP A 302 -27.02 69.26 8.73
N LEU A 303 -27.65 68.46 7.87
CA LEU A 303 -28.89 68.86 7.19
C LEU A 303 -30.06 69.03 8.17
N ASP A 304 -30.25 68.11 9.11
CA ASP A 304 -31.31 68.20 10.13
C ASP A 304 -31.11 69.42 11.04
N GLN A 305 -29.86 69.73 11.41
CA GLN A 305 -29.52 70.95 12.14
C GLN A 305 -29.86 72.22 11.35
N ARG A 306 -29.54 72.26 10.04
CA ARG A 306 -29.90 73.40 9.17
C ARG A 306 -31.42 73.56 9.06
N VAL A 307 -32.17 72.49 8.84
CA VAL A 307 -33.64 72.54 8.76
C VAL A 307 -34.25 73.05 10.08
N THR A 308 -33.71 72.57 11.21
CA THR A 308 -34.15 73.02 12.55
C THR A 308 -33.85 74.49 12.79
N SER A 309 -32.70 74.99 12.34
CA SER A 309 -32.32 76.41 12.49
C SER A 309 -33.24 77.38 11.70
N VAL A 310 -33.88 76.88 10.64
CA VAL A 310 -34.85 77.65 9.82
C VAL A 310 -36.29 77.49 10.35
N GLY A 311 -36.49 76.76 11.45
CA GLY A 311 -37.80 76.53 12.07
C GLY A 311 -38.54 75.28 11.58
N GLY A 312 -37.87 74.39 10.84
CA GLY A 312 -38.41 73.08 10.47
C GLY A 312 -38.38 72.08 11.63
N ALA A 313 -39.20 71.02 11.53
CA ALA A 313 -39.22 69.96 12.53
C ALA A 313 -37.96 69.08 12.43
N SER A 314 -37.26 68.89 13.55
CA SER A 314 -36.13 67.95 13.64
C SER A 314 -36.63 66.50 13.69
N VAL A 315 -35.93 65.61 12.99
CA VAL A 315 -36.18 64.16 13.00
C VAL A 315 -35.37 63.47 14.11
N LEU A 316 -34.45 64.18 14.76
CA LEU A 316 -33.62 63.70 15.86
C LEU A 316 -34.11 64.28 17.19
N PRO A 317 -34.05 63.54 18.33
CA PRO A 317 -33.46 62.21 18.53
C PRO A 317 -34.38 61.05 18.14
N ILE A 318 -33.79 59.98 17.58
CA ILE A 318 -34.53 58.76 17.21
C ILE A 318 -35.05 58.01 18.45
N THR A 319 -36.21 57.37 18.31
CA THR A 319 -36.77 56.53 19.38
C THR A 319 -36.03 55.20 19.53
N ARG A 320 -36.20 54.53 20.67
CA ARG A 320 -35.63 53.18 20.90
C ARG A 320 -36.08 52.13 19.89
N ARG A 321 -37.25 52.31 19.27
CA ARG A 321 -37.78 51.39 18.24
C ARG A 321 -37.10 51.65 16.89
N GLU A 322 -36.92 52.92 16.54
CA GLU A 322 -36.25 53.35 15.31
C GLU A 322 -34.75 53.07 15.33
N ALA A 323 -34.11 53.12 16.50
CA ALA A 323 -32.70 52.75 16.70
C ALA A 323 -32.38 51.27 16.37
N LYS A 324 -33.40 50.42 16.19
CA LYS A 324 -33.21 49.05 15.68
C LYS A 324 -33.13 49.00 14.14
N THR A 325 -33.66 50.00 13.46
CA THR A 325 -33.75 50.08 12.00
C THR A 325 -32.68 51.02 11.44
N TYR A 326 -32.54 52.21 12.03
CA TYR A 326 -31.58 53.23 11.60
C TYR A 326 -30.28 53.15 12.39
N ILE A 327 -29.17 53.10 11.67
CA ILE A 327 -27.84 52.82 12.24
C ILE A 327 -26.95 54.05 12.05
N THR A 328 -26.25 54.45 13.11
CA THR A 328 -25.17 55.44 12.99
C THR A 328 -23.88 54.71 12.64
N PRO A 329 -23.17 55.06 11.56
CA PRO A 329 -21.92 54.41 11.19
C PRO A 329 -20.90 54.60 12.31
N SER A 330 -20.41 53.48 12.84
CA SER A 330 -19.43 53.40 13.93
C SER A 330 -18.37 52.35 13.57
N PHE A 331 -17.17 52.49 14.12
CA PHE A 331 -16.12 51.47 14.00
C PHE A 331 -16.44 50.18 14.78
N GLN A 332 -17.48 50.20 15.62
CA GLN A 332 -17.90 49.03 16.37
C GLN A 332 -18.80 48.12 15.53
N LEU A 333 -18.33 46.90 15.29
CA LEU A 333 -19.11 45.85 14.64
C LEU A 333 -20.37 45.50 15.45
N THR A 334 -21.50 45.45 14.76
CA THR A 334 -22.77 44.99 15.33
C THR A 334 -22.70 43.50 15.68
N PHE A 335 -23.59 43.02 16.56
CA PHE A 335 -23.62 41.59 16.95
C PHE A 335 -23.79 40.65 15.74
N ARG A 336 -24.60 41.04 14.75
CA ARG A 336 -24.80 40.28 13.51
C ARG A 336 -23.52 40.21 12.67
N GLU A 337 -22.83 41.34 12.51
CA GLU A 337 -21.56 41.39 11.78
C GLU A 337 -20.47 40.61 12.51
N ARG A 338 -20.37 40.71 13.85
CA ARG A 338 -19.45 39.90 14.66
C ARG A 338 -19.67 38.41 14.46
N ARG A 339 -20.92 37.96 14.42
CA ARG A 339 -21.25 36.55 14.18
C ARG A 339 -20.83 36.10 12.78
N ALA A 340 -21.02 36.94 11.76
CA ALA A 340 -20.57 36.65 10.39
C ALA A 340 -19.03 36.59 10.29
N VAL A 341 -18.33 37.53 10.93
CA VAL A 341 -16.85 37.52 11.00
C VAL A 341 -16.35 36.28 11.75
N MET A 342 -16.97 35.93 12.88
CA MET A 342 -16.61 34.72 13.62
C MET A 342 -16.81 33.44 12.81
N ALA A 343 -17.90 33.33 12.04
CA ALA A 343 -18.10 32.20 11.15
C ALA A 343 -17.00 32.11 10.07
N GLY A 344 -16.55 33.26 9.55
CA GLY A 344 -15.40 33.34 8.65
C GLY A 344 -14.09 32.89 9.32
N LEU A 345 -13.82 33.34 10.54
CA LEU A 345 -12.62 32.99 11.30
C LEU A 345 -12.56 31.49 11.61
N VAL A 346 -13.68 30.89 12.05
CA VAL A 346 -13.78 29.44 12.28
C VAL A 346 -13.48 28.67 10.99
N SER A 347 -13.97 29.16 9.85
CA SER A 347 -13.67 28.55 8.56
C SER A 347 -12.18 28.59 8.23
N VAL A 348 -11.51 29.73 8.43
CA VAL A 348 -10.05 29.84 8.20
C VAL A 348 -9.28 28.92 9.13
N PHE A 349 -9.61 28.94 10.43
CA PHE A 349 -8.96 28.10 11.44
C PHE A 349 -9.07 26.60 11.12
N ARG A 350 -10.23 26.16 10.62
CA ARG A 350 -10.41 24.78 10.15
C ARG A 350 -9.40 24.40 9.06
N HIS A 351 -9.17 25.26 8.08
CA HIS A 351 -8.23 24.96 6.99
C HIS A 351 -6.77 25.01 7.48
N LEU A 352 -6.44 25.93 8.39
CA LEU A 352 -5.12 25.99 9.02
C LEU A 352 -4.80 24.71 9.82
N ILE A 353 -5.76 24.16 10.57
CA ILE A 353 -5.58 22.88 11.27
C ILE A 353 -5.26 21.76 10.26
N VAL A 354 -6.02 21.66 9.17
CA VAL A 354 -5.78 20.63 8.14
C VAL A 354 -4.40 20.80 7.50
N GLY A 355 -3.99 22.03 7.17
CA GLY A 355 -2.66 22.29 6.63
C GLY A 355 -1.55 21.93 7.61
N GLY A 356 -1.68 22.34 8.87
CA GLY A 356 -0.72 22.01 9.92
C GLY A 356 -0.60 20.51 10.18
N LEU A 357 -1.71 19.76 10.12
CA LEU A 357 -1.69 18.30 10.23
C LEU A 357 -0.95 17.64 9.06
N LEU A 358 -1.16 18.12 7.83
CA LEU A 358 -0.45 17.59 6.66
C LEU A 358 1.05 17.90 6.70
N VAL A 359 1.44 19.10 7.13
CA VAL A 359 2.86 19.44 7.34
C VAL A 359 3.46 18.54 8.41
N ALA A 360 2.78 18.36 9.55
CA ALA A 360 3.25 17.47 10.61
C ALA A 360 3.38 16.01 10.14
N LEU A 361 2.45 15.54 9.31
CA LEU A 361 2.52 14.21 8.70
C LEU A 361 3.74 14.08 7.78
N ASP A 362 4.03 15.09 6.96
CA ASP A 362 5.19 15.08 6.06
C ASP A 362 6.51 14.98 6.84
N PHE A 363 6.66 15.80 7.90
CA PHE A 363 7.80 15.72 8.80
C PHE A 363 7.89 14.38 9.53
N LEU A 364 6.76 13.80 9.94
CA LEU A 364 6.72 12.52 10.63
C LEU A 364 7.11 11.38 9.69
N VAL A 365 6.62 11.37 8.45
CA VAL A 365 6.99 10.37 7.43
C VAL A 365 8.49 10.49 7.12
N PHE A 366 8.98 11.71 6.87
CA PHE A 366 10.42 11.94 6.70
C PHE A 366 11.22 11.42 7.89
N TRP A 367 10.82 11.75 9.13
CA TRP A 367 11.52 11.32 10.34
C TRP A 367 11.53 9.79 10.50
N ILE A 368 10.41 9.10 10.26
CA ILE A 368 10.37 7.64 10.31
C ILE A 368 11.32 7.04 9.28
N LEU A 369 11.28 7.52 8.04
CA LEU A 369 12.12 6.99 6.96
C LEU A 369 13.61 7.28 7.19
N ASP A 370 13.94 8.44 7.75
CA ASP A 370 15.30 8.81 8.16
C ASP A 370 15.82 7.91 9.29
N GLN A 371 14.99 7.61 10.30
CA GLN A 371 15.35 6.65 11.34
C GLN A 371 15.60 5.24 10.78
N VAL A 372 14.75 4.79 9.86
CA VAL A 372 14.95 3.49 9.18
C VAL A 372 16.23 3.51 8.35
N HIS A 373 16.47 4.58 7.58
CA HIS A 373 17.69 4.74 6.79
C HIS A 373 18.95 4.66 7.67
N HIS A 374 18.95 5.34 8.81
CA HIS A 374 20.09 5.34 9.72
C HIS A 374 20.31 3.96 10.36
N GLN A 375 19.27 3.22 10.74
CA GLN A 375 19.41 1.88 11.32
C GLN A 375 19.83 0.82 10.28
N VAL A 376 19.41 0.96 9.02
CA VAL A 376 19.72 0.02 7.94
C VAL A 376 21.11 0.27 7.33
N THR A 377 21.69 1.46 7.53
CA THR A 377 23.05 1.78 7.07
C THR A 377 24.13 0.91 7.73
N GLU A 378 23.85 0.38 8.92
CA GLU A 378 24.62 -0.73 9.49
C GLU A 378 24.09 -2.05 8.92
N ASP A 379 24.92 -2.77 8.16
CA ASP A 379 24.54 -4.04 7.54
C ASP A 379 23.93 -4.98 8.61
N ILE A 380 22.61 -5.17 8.61
CA ILE A 380 21.96 -6.17 9.45
C ILE A 380 22.26 -7.53 8.83
N VAL A 381 23.47 -8.02 9.10
CA VAL A 381 23.84 -9.41 8.86
C VAL A 381 23.05 -10.23 9.86
N ALA A 382 21.90 -10.75 9.44
CA ALA A 382 21.17 -11.71 10.24
C ALA A 382 21.99 -13.00 10.29
N ARG A 383 22.91 -13.07 11.26
CA ARG A 383 23.50 -14.34 11.67
C ARG A 383 22.36 -15.15 12.26
N VAL A 384 22.10 -16.34 11.72
CA VAL A 384 21.14 -17.28 12.31
C VAL A 384 21.51 -17.44 13.79
N PRO A 385 20.66 -17.02 14.74
CA PRO A 385 21.08 -16.81 16.13
C PRO A 385 21.38 -18.10 16.89
N VAL A 386 21.17 -19.26 16.27
CA VAL A 386 21.49 -20.57 16.84
C VAL A 386 22.15 -21.43 15.78
N THR A 387 23.48 -21.56 15.85
CA THR A 387 24.20 -22.62 15.13
C THR A 387 23.99 -23.92 15.91
N VAL A 388 23.25 -24.86 15.32
CA VAL A 388 22.97 -26.15 15.96
C VAL A 388 24.12 -27.10 15.59
N ALA A 389 25.15 -27.12 16.42
CA ALA A 389 26.27 -28.03 16.27
C ALA A 389 25.87 -29.46 16.68
N VAL A 390 25.33 -30.24 15.73
CA VAL A 390 25.04 -31.66 15.95
C VAL A 390 26.37 -32.44 15.96
N ARG A 391 26.62 -33.20 17.03
CA ARG A 391 27.86 -33.99 17.18
C ARG A 391 27.51 -35.47 17.18
N VAL A 392 27.90 -36.17 16.13
CA VAL A 392 27.61 -37.61 15.96
C VAL A 392 28.73 -38.43 16.63
N ASN A 393 28.39 -39.15 17.69
CA ASN A 393 29.27 -40.05 18.42
C ASN A 393 29.00 -41.51 18.02
N GLY A 394 30.03 -42.19 17.51
CA GLY A 394 29.99 -43.56 17.00
C GLY A 394 31.14 -43.79 16.01
N SER A 395 31.58 -45.05 15.88
CA SER A 395 32.64 -45.47 14.94
C SER A 395 32.12 -46.47 13.90
N GLY A 396 30.80 -46.52 13.70
CA GLY A 396 30.14 -47.42 12.76
C GLY A 396 29.73 -46.72 11.47
N TYR A 397 29.38 -47.50 10.46
CA TYR A 397 28.95 -46.99 9.15
C TYR A 397 27.74 -46.04 9.23
N ALA A 398 26.79 -46.29 10.14
CA ALA A 398 25.64 -45.41 10.35
C ALA A 398 26.06 -44.04 10.91
N SER A 399 27.04 -43.99 11.82
CA SER A 399 27.54 -42.72 12.36
C SER A 399 28.29 -41.89 11.32
N ASP A 400 28.91 -42.52 10.32
CA ASP A 400 29.57 -41.82 9.22
C ASP A 400 28.52 -41.16 8.29
N ILE A 401 27.44 -41.88 7.96
CA ILE A 401 26.31 -41.31 7.19
C ILE A 401 25.69 -40.10 7.90
N TYR A 402 25.42 -40.22 9.21
CA TYR A 402 24.87 -39.10 9.97
C TYR A 402 25.85 -37.93 10.06
N ARG A 403 27.16 -38.18 10.11
CA ARG A 403 28.19 -37.13 10.15
C ARG A 403 28.24 -36.35 8.83
N ASP A 404 28.06 -37.02 7.69
CA ASP A 404 27.97 -36.37 6.38
C ASP A 404 26.72 -35.49 6.23
N VAL A 405 25.54 -35.99 6.65
CA VAL A 405 24.29 -35.20 6.63
C VAL A 405 24.39 -33.95 7.52
N VAL A 406 24.97 -34.11 8.71
CA VAL A 406 25.19 -33.01 9.65
C VAL A 406 26.22 -32.00 9.12
N ALA A 407 27.23 -32.44 8.38
CA ALA A 407 28.21 -31.55 7.76
C ALA A 407 27.56 -30.66 6.69
N SER A 408 26.65 -31.20 5.86
CA SER A 408 25.89 -30.42 4.88
C SER A 408 24.99 -29.37 5.54
N PHE A 409 24.32 -29.72 6.65
CA PHE A 409 23.50 -28.77 7.42
C PHE A 409 24.32 -27.64 8.05
N ASN A 410 25.54 -27.93 8.54
CA ASN A 410 26.44 -26.92 9.09
C ASN A 410 26.96 -25.92 8.04
N ILE A 411 27.12 -26.35 6.78
CA ILE A 411 27.53 -25.46 5.68
C ILE A 411 26.41 -24.44 5.38
N LEU A 412 25.15 -24.88 5.42
CA LEU A 412 23.99 -24.00 5.22
C LEU A 412 23.84 -22.97 6.35
N GLN A 413 24.18 -23.34 7.59
CA GLN A 413 24.12 -22.44 8.74
C GLN A 413 25.26 -21.41 8.79
N ARG A 414 26.37 -21.62 8.06
CA ARG A 414 27.52 -20.71 8.02
C ARG A 414 27.47 -19.65 6.91
N GLY A 415 26.44 -19.68 6.05
CA GLY A 415 26.24 -18.65 5.05
C GLY A 415 25.91 -17.31 5.72
N ASN A 416 26.67 -16.26 5.42
CA ASN A 416 26.30 -14.90 5.79
C ASN A 416 25.12 -14.47 4.91
N ILE A 417 23.92 -14.40 5.49
CA ILE A 417 22.74 -13.89 4.79
C ILE A 417 22.60 -12.41 5.15
N THR A 418 22.82 -11.54 4.17
CA THR A 418 22.54 -10.11 4.31
C THR A 418 21.06 -9.89 4.03
N VAL A 419 20.26 -9.59 5.06
CA VAL A 419 18.80 -9.48 4.92
C VAL A 419 18.40 -8.15 4.26
N ILE A 420 19.28 -7.14 4.28
CA ILE A 420 19.05 -5.86 3.61
C ILE A 420 20.35 -5.41 2.95
N SER A 421 20.36 -5.34 1.62
CA SER A 421 21.50 -4.83 0.85
C SER A 421 21.39 -3.32 0.71
N ARG A 422 22.53 -2.63 0.82
CA ARG A 422 22.67 -1.18 0.56
C ARG A 422 22.11 -0.75 -0.80
N LYS A 423 21.98 -1.69 -1.75
CA LYS A 423 21.38 -1.47 -3.08
C LYS A 423 19.88 -1.11 -3.04
N CYS A 424 19.16 -1.54 -2.01
CA CYS A 424 17.74 -1.26 -1.85
C CYS A 424 17.48 -0.15 -0.82
N LEU A 425 18.53 0.57 -0.38
CA LEU A 425 18.40 1.60 0.64
C LEU A 425 17.68 2.83 0.08
N LEU A 426 16.54 3.15 0.66
CA LEU A 426 15.78 4.38 0.41
C LEU A 426 16.57 5.62 0.85
N GLU A 427 16.55 6.69 0.05
CA GLU A 427 16.95 8.04 0.49
C GLU A 427 15.70 8.93 0.67
N PRO A 428 15.40 9.38 1.91
CA PRO A 428 14.20 10.18 2.19
C PRO A 428 14.32 11.61 1.63
N SER A 429 13.22 12.15 1.12
CA SER A 429 13.08 13.53 0.64
C SER A 429 12.75 14.47 1.77
N GLU A 430 13.54 15.54 1.94
CA GLU A 430 13.33 16.53 2.99
C GLU A 430 12.14 17.47 2.68
N PRO A 431 11.32 17.82 3.69
CA PRO A 431 10.27 18.83 3.57
C PRO A 431 10.82 20.21 3.22
N ASN A 432 10.23 20.84 2.20
CA ASN A 432 10.60 22.19 1.79
C ASN A 432 10.20 23.23 2.85
N ARG A 433 11.20 23.79 3.53
CA ARG A 433 11.02 24.76 4.62
C ARG A 433 10.27 26.03 4.19
N ASN A 434 10.44 26.49 2.94
CA ASN A 434 9.76 27.69 2.46
C ASN A 434 8.27 27.47 2.32
N THR A 435 7.85 26.34 1.76
CA THR A 435 6.43 25.99 1.62
C THR A 435 5.79 25.75 2.98
N CYS A 436 6.52 25.12 3.91
CA CYS A 436 6.06 24.91 5.29
C CYS A 436 5.95 26.21 6.10
N PHE A 437 6.74 27.23 5.80
CA PHE A 437 6.65 28.54 6.47
C PHE A 437 5.49 29.40 5.94
N ILE A 438 5.10 29.20 4.68
CA ILE A 438 4.00 29.92 4.03
C ILE A 438 2.63 29.36 4.45
N LEU A 439 2.55 28.05 4.72
CA LEU A 439 1.38 27.33 5.21
C LEU A 439 1.19 27.51 6.72
#